data_AF-A0A284RRK3-F1
#
_entry.id   AF-A0A284RRK3-F1
#
_cell.length_a   1.000
_cell.length_b   1.000
_cell.length_c   1.000
_cell.angle_alpha   90.00
_cell.angle_beta   90.00
_cell.angle_gamma   90.00
#
_symmetry.space_group_name_H-M   'P 1'
#
loop_
_entity.id
_entity.type
_entity.pdbx_description
1 polymer ?
#
loop_
_entity_poly.entity_id
_entity_poly.type
_entity_poly.pdbx_seq_one_letter_code
_entity_poly.pdbx_strand_id
1 'polypeptide(L)'
;MPQYLSRFCVGNTRPCSNQVCRGRREAGEAPITDPVRFPYGADRVQTLSNNSLSFIKLHLYHDIADVVLSLLCFAVVINSLILILAGATLPATTHTASLFDAYDLIHTAVSSSAATLFAIALLSGQSSSLIATVAGQAVSEGFLNIRLSPVFRRLITRLLSLVPALTVAIAIGRSGIDTLLVASQVVLLILLPFIAFPLLWLTSNRRVMSVKNDDGGSVNFSNSIPIALLGAAIWLLVVAANIYVLVSLGTGTA
;
A
#
# COMPACT_ATOMS: atom_id res chain seq x y z
N MET A 1 -23.23 1.65 -20.28
CA MET A 1 -24.20 2.75 -20.45
C MET A 1 -23.96 3.77 -19.35
N PRO A 2 -23.55 5.01 -19.70
CA PRO A 2 -23.15 6.07 -18.77
C PRO A 2 -24.25 7.14 -18.56
N GLN A 3 -23.95 8.17 -17.74
CA GLN A 3 -24.72 9.39 -17.35
C GLN A 3 -25.29 9.29 -15.93
N TYR A 4 -24.87 10.06 -14.93
CA TYR A 4 -24.98 11.52 -14.70
C TYR A 4 -24.21 11.80 -13.36
N LEU A 5 -23.70 12.95 -12.94
CA LEU A 5 -24.05 14.35 -13.15
C LEU A 5 -22.86 15.20 -12.64
N SER A 6 -22.24 15.99 -13.52
CA SER A 6 -21.39 17.13 -13.17
C SER A 6 -22.16 18.39 -13.53
N ARG A 7 -22.37 19.29 -12.56
CA ARG A 7 -22.50 20.75 -12.75
C ARG A 7 -22.72 21.40 -11.39
N PHE A 8 -21.72 22.13 -10.89
CA PHE A 8 -21.92 23.42 -10.25
C PHE A 8 -20.58 24.16 -10.21
N CYS A 9 -20.42 25.13 -11.10
CA CYS A 9 -19.45 26.21 -10.90
C CYS A 9 -20.09 27.54 -11.28
N VAL A 10 -19.79 28.51 -10.44
CA VAL A 10 -20.40 29.81 -10.26
C VAL A 10 -19.83 30.82 -11.25
N GLY A 11 -20.67 31.72 -11.75
CA GLY A 11 -20.27 32.98 -12.38
C GLY A 11 -21.09 34.12 -11.79
N ASN A 12 -20.40 35.15 -11.31
CA ASN A 12 -20.85 36.21 -10.41
C ASN A 12 -21.91 37.18 -11.01
N THR A 13 -22.58 37.92 -10.11
CA THR A 13 -23.47 39.08 -10.30
C THR A 13 -24.85 38.89 -10.97
N ARG A 14 -25.81 38.43 -10.13
CA ARG A 14 -27.32 38.53 -10.07
C ARG A 14 -28.17 38.82 -11.34
N PRO A 15 -29.49 38.54 -11.33
CA PRO A 15 -30.25 37.34 -10.99
C PRO A 15 -31.01 36.81 -12.25
N CYS A 16 -31.23 35.50 -12.43
CA CYS A 16 -32.32 35.06 -13.31
C CYS A 16 -32.76 33.62 -13.07
N SER A 17 -33.99 33.51 -12.58
CA SER A 17 -34.85 32.33 -12.64
C SER A 17 -35.18 31.97 -14.10
N ASN A 18 -35.47 30.70 -14.36
CA ASN A 18 -36.06 30.13 -15.59
C ASN A 18 -35.20 30.07 -16.87
N GLN A 19 -34.33 29.06 -17.00
CA GLN A 19 -34.03 28.46 -18.32
C GLN A 19 -33.32 27.10 -18.25
N VAL A 20 -33.98 26.14 -17.60
CA VAL A 20 -33.92 24.76 -18.08
C VAL A 20 -34.64 24.74 -19.45
N CYS A 21 -34.14 23.95 -20.42
CA CYS A 21 -34.75 23.65 -21.73
C CYS A 21 -34.55 24.63 -22.92
N ARG A 22 -33.45 24.49 -23.69
CA ARG A 22 -33.50 24.60 -25.18
C ARG A 22 -32.24 24.07 -25.90
N GLY A 23 -32.39 22.95 -26.61
CA GLY A 23 -31.58 22.47 -27.76
C GLY A 23 -30.16 21.96 -27.47
N ARG A 24 -29.66 20.77 -27.84
CA ARG A 24 -29.92 19.80 -28.93
C ARG A 24 -30.10 20.47 -30.31
N ARG A 25 -29.22 20.10 -31.26
CA ARG A 25 -28.82 20.75 -32.54
C ARG A 25 -27.70 21.75 -32.24
N GLU A 26 -26.43 21.44 -32.43
CA GLU A 26 -25.81 20.99 -33.69
C GLU A 26 -24.74 19.92 -33.44
N ALA A 27 -24.84 18.83 -34.21
CA ALA A 27 -23.73 17.90 -34.45
C ALA A 27 -22.95 18.43 -35.66
N GLY A 28 -21.63 18.46 -35.57
CA GLY A 28 -20.75 18.82 -36.67
C GLY A 28 -19.29 18.67 -36.28
N GLU A 29 -18.73 17.49 -36.59
CA GLU A 29 -17.33 17.16 -36.87
C GLU A 29 -16.21 17.81 -36.02
N ALA A 30 -15.53 17.01 -35.20
CA ALA A 30 -14.20 17.34 -34.67
C ALA A 30 -13.24 16.14 -34.83
N PRO A 31 -12.05 16.32 -35.44
CA PRO A 31 -11.17 15.24 -35.85
C PRO A 31 -10.42 14.61 -34.67
N ILE A 32 -10.09 13.33 -34.86
CA ILE A 32 -9.35 12.49 -33.92
C ILE A 32 -7.86 12.82 -34.00
N THR A 33 -7.38 13.82 -33.26
CA THR A 33 -5.97 13.89 -32.81
C THR A 33 -5.85 14.87 -31.65
N ASP A 34 -5.79 14.39 -30.41
CA ASP A 34 -5.02 15.07 -29.36
C ASP A 34 -4.59 14.05 -28.31
N PRO A 35 -3.28 13.90 -28.02
CA PRO A 35 -2.82 13.02 -26.95
C PRO A 35 -3.23 13.63 -25.61
N VAL A 36 -3.74 12.79 -24.69
CA VAL A 36 -4.08 13.16 -23.32
C VAL A 36 -2.87 13.80 -22.65
N ARG A 37 -2.85 15.13 -22.61
CA ARG A 37 -1.81 15.93 -21.97
C ARG A 37 -2.24 16.16 -20.54
N PHE A 38 -1.68 15.40 -19.60
CA PHE A 38 -1.86 15.65 -18.17
C PHE A 38 -1.29 17.04 -17.82
N PRO A 39 -2.10 17.99 -17.32
CA PRO A 39 -1.58 19.29 -16.91
C PRO A 39 -0.80 19.07 -15.61
N TYR A 40 0.53 19.01 -15.73
CA TYR A 40 1.43 18.96 -14.59
C TYR A 40 2.09 20.34 -14.47
N GLY A 41 1.32 21.29 -13.95
CA GLY A 41 1.68 22.70 -13.76
C GLY A 41 1.55 23.10 -12.30
N ALA A 42 2.47 23.96 -11.86
CA ALA A 42 2.75 24.37 -10.49
C ALA A 42 1.68 25.27 -9.83
N ASP A 43 0.42 24.80 -9.77
CA ASP A 43 -0.71 25.47 -9.09
C ASP A 43 -1.32 24.61 -7.96
N ARG A 44 -0.53 23.72 -7.32
CA ARG A 44 -1.03 22.78 -6.29
C ARG A 44 -1.01 23.35 -4.85
N VAL A 45 -1.21 24.66 -4.71
CA VAL A 45 -1.82 25.22 -3.49
C VAL A 45 -3.23 25.67 -3.84
N GLN A 46 -3.95 24.85 -4.61
CA GLN A 46 -5.41 24.93 -4.68
C GLN A 46 -5.92 24.80 -3.25
N THR A 47 -6.52 25.89 -2.78
CA THR A 47 -7.34 25.99 -1.57
C THR A 47 -7.74 24.61 -1.05
N LEU A 48 -7.17 24.20 0.09
CA LEU A 48 -7.57 23.00 0.84
C LEU A 48 -9.02 23.20 1.31
N SER A 49 -9.96 23.13 0.37
CA SER A 49 -11.39 23.08 0.66
C SER A 49 -11.66 21.66 1.10
N ASN A 50 -11.85 21.48 2.41
CA ASN A 50 -12.23 20.19 2.94
C ASN A 50 -13.54 19.73 2.28
N ASN A 51 -13.60 18.44 1.93
CA ASN A 51 -14.83 17.83 1.45
C ASN A 51 -15.90 17.88 2.57
N SER A 52 -17.18 17.85 2.19
CA SER A 52 -18.27 17.85 3.17
C SER A 52 -18.12 16.69 4.17
N LEU A 53 -18.49 16.92 5.43
CA LEU A 53 -18.34 15.92 6.49
C LEU A 53 -19.10 14.61 6.20
N SER A 54 -20.22 14.69 5.49
CA SER A 54 -20.99 13.51 5.06
C SER A 54 -20.19 12.63 4.10
N PHE A 55 -19.49 13.25 3.15
CA PHE A 55 -18.61 12.57 2.21
C PHE A 55 -17.46 11.87 2.92
N ILE A 56 -16.79 12.56 3.86
CA ILE A 56 -15.65 12.01 4.61
C ILE A 56 -16.08 10.81 5.46
N LYS A 57 -17.17 10.92 6.22
CA LYS A 57 -17.66 9.82 7.07
C LYS A 57 -18.02 8.58 6.26
N LEU A 58 -18.66 8.78 5.10
CA LEU A 58 -19.05 7.68 4.23
C LEU A 58 -17.83 6.95 3.66
N HIS A 59 -16.85 7.69 3.14
CA HIS A 59 -15.64 7.09 2.57
C HIS A 59 -14.79 6.43 3.65
N LEU A 60 -14.59 7.06 4.80
CA LEU A 60 -13.81 6.49 5.90
C LEU A 60 -14.39 5.17 6.39
N TYR A 61 -15.73 5.06 6.54
CA TYR A 61 -16.34 3.80 6.95
C TYR A 61 -16.19 2.71 5.89
N HIS A 62 -16.37 3.06 4.61
CA HIS A 62 -16.20 2.12 3.51
C HIS A 62 -14.75 1.64 3.39
N ASP A 63 -13.78 2.56 3.44
CA ASP A 63 -12.35 2.28 3.36
C ASP A 63 -11.89 1.40 4.53
N ILE A 64 -12.35 1.67 5.76
CA ILE A 64 -12.06 0.83 6.92
C ILE A 64 -12.64 -0.58 6.73
N ALA A 65 -13.89 -0.68 6.29
CA ALA A 65 -14.53 -1.97 6.07
C ALA A 65 -13.80 -2.78 4.98
N ASP A 66 -13.40 -2.14 3.88
CA ASP A 66 -12.65 -2.77 2.79
C ASP A 66 -11.28 -3.28 3.27
N VAL A 67 -10.51 -2.44 3.97
CA VAL A 67 -9.19 -2.83 4.51
C VAL A 67 -9.31 -3.96 5.52
N VAL A 68 -10.27 -3.89 6.46
CA VAL A 68 -10.47 -4.94 7.47
C VAL A 68 -10.90 -6.25 6.82
N LEU A 69 -11.85 -6.21 5.88
CA LEU A 69 -12.30 -7.40 5.16
C LEU A 69 -11.16 -8.02 4.34
N SER A 70 -10.38 -7.19 3.64
CA SER A 70 -9.22 -7.64 2.87
C SER A 70 -8.15 -8.29 3.76
N LEU A 71 -7.79 -7.67 4.88
CA LEU A 71 -6.79 -8.23 5.80
C LEU A 71 -7.28 -9.54 6.46
N LEU A 72 -8.51 -9.59 6.95
CA LEU A 72 -9.02 -10.74 7.69
C LEU A 72 -9.48 -11.91 6.79
N CYS A 73 -10.11 -11.63 5.65
CA CYS A 73 -10.63 -12.69 4.78
C CYS A 73 -9.66 -13.12 3.70
N PHE A 74 -8.74 -12.25 3.26
CA PHE A 74 -7.76 -12.61 2.23
C PHE A 74 -6.38 -12.87 2.83
N ALA A 75 -5.79 -11.88 3.52
CA ALA A 75 -4.40 -12.00 3.98
C ALA A 75 -4.21 -13.10 5.03
N VAL A 76 -5.08 -13.16 6.05
CA VAL A 76 -5.01 -14.23 7.08
C VAL A 76 -5.21 -15.62 6.47
N VAL A 77 -6.15 -15.78 5.53
CA VAL A 77 -6.41 -17.07 4.87
C VAL A 77 -5.19 -17.52 4.07
N ILE A 78 -4.60 -16.64 3.25
CA ILE A 78 -3.41 -16.99 2.46
C ILE A 78 -2.23 -17.32 3.37
N ASN A 79 -1.95 -16.50 4.40
CA ASN A 79 -0.86 -16.77 5.35
C ASN A 79 -1.07 -18.09 6.10
N SER A 80 -2.32 -18.40 6.46
CA SER A 80 -2.67 -19.68 7.12
C SER A 80 -2.53 -20.86 6.16
N LEU A 81 -2.93 -20.72 4.90
CA LEU A 81 -2.76 -21.76 3.88
C LEU A 81 -1.28 -22.07 3.63
N ILE A 82 -0.41 -21.04 3.58
CA ILE A 82 1.03 -21.24 3.46
C ILE A 82 1.58 -22.01 4.67
N LEU A 83 1.14 -21.66 5.88
CA LEU A 83 1.57 -22.34 7.11
C LEU A 83 1.08 -23.81 7.17
N ILE A 84 -0.18 -24.07 6.79
CA ILE A 84 -0.74 -25.43 6.72
C ILE A 84 0.00 -26.24 5.65
N LEU A 85 0.26 -25.66 4.48
CA LEU A 85 1.00 -26.32 3.42
C LEU A 85 2.41 -26.69 3.89
N ALA A 86 3.11 -25.75 4.52
CA ALA A 86 4.43 -25.99 5.10
C ALA A 86 4.36 -27.12 6.15
N GLY A 87 3.41 -27.09 7.08
CA GLY A 87 3.26 -28.14 8.08
C GLY A 87 2.87 -29.52 7.51
N ALA A 88 2.21 -29.56 6.35
CA ALA A 88 1.80 -30.81 5.71
C ALA A 88 2.87 -31.41 4.80
N THR A 89 3.73 -30.60 4.17
CA THR A 89 4.74 -31.06 3.21
C THR A 89 6.14 -31.16 3.79
N LEU A 90 6.48 -30.39 4.84
CA LEU A 90 7.79 -30.48 5.47
C LEU A 90 7.89 -31.67 6.44
N PRO A 91 8.94 -32.50 6.32
CA PRO A 91 9.32 -33.43 7.36
C PRO A 91 9.64 -32.71 8.68
N ALA A 92 9.32 -33.33 9.82
CA ALA A 92 9.57 -32.76 11.15
C ALA A 92 11.05 -32.44 11.46
N THR A 93 11.99 -32.87 10.61
CA THR A 93 13.44 -32.71 10.77
C THR A 93 14.06 -31.59 9.90
N THR A 94 13.30 -30.96 9.01
CA THR A 94 13.83 -29.87 8.16
C THR A 94 13.73 -28.54 8.88
N HIS A 95 14.87 -27.96 9.25
CA HIS A 95 14.95 -26.70 10.01
C HIS A 95 14.96 -25.43 9.14
N THR A 96 15.26 -25.54 7.84
CA THR A 96 15.25 -24.40 6.91
C THR A 96 14.77 -24.85 5.54
N ALA A 97 13.62 -24.34 5.10
CA ALA A 97 13.10 -24.62 3.77
C ALA A 97 13.33 -23.42 2.86
N SER A 98 14.18 -23.58 1.85
CA SER A 98 14.27 -22.57 0.79
C SER A 98 13.00 -22.59 -0.06
N LEU A 99 12.78 -21.53 -0.83
CA LEU A 99 11.67 -21.47 -1.78
C LEU A 99 11.78 -22.57 -2.86
N PHE A 100 13.00 -23.00 -3.18
CA PHE A 100 13.25 -24.11 -4.11
C PHE A 100 12.91 -25.46 -3.46
N ASP A 101 13.30 -25.66 -2.20
CA ASP A 101 12.96 -26.88 -1.47
C ASP A 101 11.44 -26.99 -1.29
N ALA A 102 10.75 -25.87 -1.05
CA ALA A 102 9.30 -25.85 -1.00
C ALA A 102 8.66 -26.34 -2.31
N TYR A 103 9.19 -25.93 -3.48
CA TYR A 103 8.71 -26.42 -4.77
C TYR A 103 8.92 -27.93 -4.92
N ASP A 104 10.13 -28.42 -4.63
CA ASP A 104 10.49 -29.83 -4.76
C ASP A 104 9.67 -30.69 -3.78
N LEU A 105 9.46 -30.22 -2.55
CA LEU A 105 8.63 -30.87 -1.54
C LEU A 105 7.15 -30.93 -1.97
N ILE A 106 6.59 -29.85 -2.49
CA ILE A 106 5.21 -29.85 -3.02
C ILE A 106 5.09 -30.82 -4.20
N HIS A 107 6.10 -30.86 -5.07
CA HIS A 107 6.13 -31.75 -6.23
C HIS A 107 6.07 -33.22 -5.81
N THR A 108 6.83 -33.61 -4.77
CA THR A 108 6.88 -34.98 -4.28
C THR A 108 5.76 -35.36 -3.32
N ALA A 109 5.35 -34.45 -2.44
CA ALA A 109 4.39 -34.73 -1.37
C ALA A 109 2.93 -34.56 -1.80
N VAL A 110 2.65 -33.65 -2.74
CA VAL A 110 1.29 -33.34 -3.20
C VAL A 110 1.07 -33.80 -4.63
N SER A 111 1.72 -33.14 -5.60
CA SER A 111 1.66 -33.48 -7.02
C SER A 111 2.50 -32.52 -7.86
N SER A 112 2.86 -32.94 -9.08
CA SER A 112 3.55 -32.10 -10.06
C SER A 112 2.72 -30.87 -10.50
N SER A 113 1.39 -31.02 -10.60
CA SER A 113 0.48 -29.92 -10.93
C SER A 113 0.38 -28.88 -9.81
N ALA A 114 0.41 -29.30 -8.55
CA ALA A 114 0.42 -28.37 -7.42
C ALA A 114 1.72 -27.53 -7.37
N ALA A 115 2.87 -28.16 -7.65
CA ALA A 115 4.16 -27.46 -7.70
C ALA A 115 4.21 -26.40 -8.81
N THR A 116 3.67 -26.71 -9.99
CA THR A 116 3.57 -25.73 -11.08
C THR A 116 2.63 -24.58 -10.75
N LEU A 117 1.50 -24.83 -10.08
CA LEU A 117 0.63 -23.77 -9.57
C LEU A 117 1.34 -22.88 -8.54
N PHE A 118 2.15 -23.45 -7.65
CA PHE A 118 2.98 -22.68 -6.72
C PHE A 118 3.97 -21.78 -7.46
N ALA A 119 4.67 -22.30 -8.48
CA ALA A 119 5.59 -21.50 -9.29
C ALA A 119 4.88 -20.35 -10.03
N ILE A 120 3.68 -20.58 -10.56
CA ILE A 120 2.85 -19.52 -11.17
C ILE A 120 2.40 -18.51 -10.10
N ALA A 121 2.01 -18.98 -8.92
CA ALA A 121 1.59 -18.12 -7.82
C ALA A 121 2.71 -17.18 -7.35
N LEU A 122 3.99 -17.60 -7.39
CA LEU A 122 5.13 -16.72 -7.08
C LEU A 122 5.24 -15.53 -8.04
N LEU A 123 4.72 -15.65 -9.26
CA LEU A 123 4.66 -14.54 -10.21
C LEU A 123 3.71 -13.41 -9.73
N SER A 124 2.81 -13.67 -8.77
CA SER A 124 1.95 -12.64 -8.15
C SER A 124 2.72 -11.52 -7.44
N GLY A 125 4.00 -11.73 -7.14
CA GLY A 125 4.91 -10.72 -6.58
C GLY A 125 5.07 -9.46 -7.44
N GLN A 126 4.61 -9.46 -8.70
CA GLN A 126 4.59 -8.24 -9.53
C GLN A 126 3.71 -7.12 -8.95
N SER A 127 2.67 -7.46 -8.19
CA SER A 127 1.76 -6.49 -7.55
C SER A 127 2.49 -5.57 -6.56
N SER A 128 3.44 -6.10 -5.80
CA SER A 128 4.27 -5.35 -4.84
C SER A 128 5.05 -4.22 -5.54
N SER A 129 5.54 -4.45 -6.76
CA SER A 129 6.25 -3.42 -7.55
C SER A 129 5.36 -2.22 -7.89
N LEU A 130 4.08 -2.45 -8.17
CA LEU A 130 3.14 -1.37 -8.46
C LEU A 130 2.86 -0.54 -7.21
N ILE A 131 2.57 -1.22 -6.10
CA ILE A 131 2.30 -0.57 -4.81
C ILE A 131 3.53 0.24 -4.34
N ALA A 132 4.74 -0.31 -4.47
CA ALA A 132 5.98 0.41 -4.14
C ALA A 132 6.17 1.68 -5.00
N THR A 133 5.78 1.62 -6.28
CA THR A 133 5.84 2.78 -7.16
C THR A 133 4.86 3.86 -6.69
N VAL A 134 3.60 3.52 -6.41
CA VAL A 134 2.61 4.50 -5.94
C VAL A 134 2.99 5.05 -4.55
N ALA A 135 3.35 4.19 -3.60
CA ALA A 135 3.69 4.58 -2.24
C ALA A 135 4.88 5.54 -2.21
N GLY A 136 5.98 5.23 -2.89
CA GLY A 136 7.09 6.16 -2.90
C GLY A 136 6.84 7.40 -3.78
N GLN A 137 5.78 7.48 -4.62
CA GLN A 137 5.44 8.76 -5.27
C GLN A 137 4.92 9.71 -4.21
N ALA A 138 4.03 9.21 -3.35
CA ALA A 138 3.53 9.94 -2.20
C ALA A 138 4.67 10.38 -1.26
N VAL A 139 5.63 9.49 -0.98
CA VAL A 139 6.78 9.83 -0.11
C VAL A 139 7.73 10.83 -0.79
N SER A 140 8.13 10.62 -2.05
CA SER A 140 9.07 11.51 -2.74
C SER A 140 8.49 12.90 -3.02
N GLU A 141 7.21 12.99 -3.45
CA GLU A 141 6.55 14.28 -3.62
C GLU A 141 6.28 14.96 -2.26
N GLY A 142 5.97 14.19 -1.21
CA GLY A 142 5.66 14.74 0.11
C GLY A 142 6.88 15.21 0.91
N PHE A 143 7.95 14.41 0.98
CA PHE A 143 9.11 14.69 1.83
C PHE A 143 10.28 15.34 1.08
N LEU A 144 10.50 14.97 -0.18
CA LEU A 144 11.67 15.41 -0.95
C LEU A 144 11.31 16.46 -2.01
N ASN A 145 10.02 16.69 -2.30
CA ASN A 145 9.52 17.50 -3.41
C ASN A 145 10.13 17.12 -4.78
N ILE A 146 10.63 15.89 -4.92
CA ILE A 146 11.23 15.38 -6.16
C ILE A 146 10.15 14.76 -7.02
N ARG A 147 10.00 15.27 -8.24
CA ARG A 147 8.98 14.82 -9.21
C ARG A 147 9.64 14.07 -10.36
N LEU A 148 9.65 12.74 -10.25
CA LEU A 148 10.19 11.83 -11.26
C LEU A 148 9.04 11.13 -12.01
N SER A 149 9.26 10.79 -13.28
CA SER A 149 8.28 9.99 -14.02
C SER A 149 8.09 8.60 -13.36
N PRO A 150 6.86 8.06 -13.33
CA PRO A 150 6.58 6.77 -12.68
C PRO A 150 7.43 5.62 -13.24
N VAL A 151 7.67 5.63 -14.55
CA VAL A 151 8.46 4.61 -15.25
C VAL A 151 9.92 4.64 -14.82
N PHE A 152 10.52 5.83 -14.78
CA PHE A 152 11.93 5.98 -14.41
C PHE A 152 12.13 5.60 -12.95
N ARG A 153 11.21 6.01 -12.06
CA ARG A 153 11.27 5.63 -10.66
C ARG A 153 11.13 4.12 -10.46
N ARG A 154 10.20 3.47 -11.18
CA ARG A 154 10.06 2.00 -11.15
C ARG A 154 11.33 1.29 -11.62
N LEU A 155 11.98 1.79 -12.67
CA LEU A 155 13.22 1.22 -13.19
C LEU A 155 14.34 1.34 -12.15
N ILE A 156 14.54 2.53 -11.55
CA ILE A 156 15.57 2.75 -10.53
C ILE A 156 15.34 1.83 -9.32
N THR A 157 14.13 1.81 -8.74
CA THR A 157 13.86 0.99 -7.55
C THR A 157 14.04 -0.49 -7.83
N ARG A 158 13.71 -0.94 -9.06
CA ARG A 158 13.91 -2.33 -9.46
C ARG A 158 15.38 -2.66 -9.69
N LEU A 159 16.14 -1.77 -10.32
CA LEU A 159 17.57 -1.96 -10.51
C LEU A 159 18.30 -1.99 -9.15
N LEU A 160 17.97 -1.06 -8.24
CA LEU A 160 18.57 -1.02 -6.91
C LEU A 160 18.26 -2.28 -6.08
N SER A 161 17.08 -2.88 -6.25
CA SER A 161 16.72 -4.13 -5.56
C SER A 161 17.27 -5.39 -6.28
N LEU A 162 17.31 -5.39 -7.62
CA LEU A 162 17.67 -6.56 -8.41
C LEU A 162 19.18 -6.72 -8.57
N VAL A 163 19.95 -5.63 -8.64
CA VAL A 163 21.42 -5.67 -8.73
C VAL A 163 22.03 -6.45 -7.55
N PRO A 164 21.77 -6.12 -6.27
CA PRO A 164 22.36 -6.86 -5.16
C PRO A 164 21.89 -8.32 -5.13
N ALA A 165 20.61 -8.58 -5.44
CA ALA A 165 20.08 -9.94 -5.53
C ALA A 165 20.77 -10.76 -6.62
N LEU A 166 21.00 -10.17 -7.80
CA LEU A 166 21.65 -10.84 -8.91
C LEU A 166 23.15 -11.07 -8.65
N THR A 167 23.84 -10.09 -8.05
CA THR A 167 25.24 -10.24 -7.66
C THR A 167 25.43 -11.40 -6.68
N VAL A 168 24.58 -11.50 -5.65
CA VAL A 168 24.59 -12.61 -4.68
C VAL A 168 24.25 -13.94 -5.35
N ALA A 169 23.25 -13.96 -6.24
CA ALA A 169 22.86 -15.16 -6.97
C ALA A 169 24.00 -15.73 -7.84
N ILE A 170 24.77 -14.86 -8.50
CA ILE A 170 25.90 -15.28 -9.35
C ILE A 170 27.10 -15.73 -8.50
N ALA A 171 27.38 -15.04 -7.39
CA ALA A 171 28.56 -15.31 -6.57
C ALA A 171 28.39 -16.51 -5.62
N ILE A 172 27.22 -16.66 -4.99
CA ILE A 172 26.97 -17.61 -3.89
C ILE A 172 25.93 -18.67 -4.27
N GLY A 173 24.97 -18.33 -5.15
CA GLY A 173 23.90 -19.25 -5.55
C GLY A 173 22.70 -19.26 -4.58
N ARG A 174 22.03 -20.42 -4.44
CA ARG A 174 20.73 -20.56 -3.74
C ARG A 174 20.78 -20.10 -2.28
N SER A 175 21.77 -20.58 -1.52
CA SER A 175 21.92 -20.24 -0.09
C SER A 175 22.11 -18.74 0.16
N GLY A 176 22.77 -18.05 -0.77
CA GLY A 176 22.93 -16.60 -0.74
C GLY A 176 21.60 -15.86 -0.94
N ILE A 177 20.74 -16.36 -1.84
CA ILE A 177 19.41 -15.79 -2.08
C ILE A 177 18.52 -15.95 -0.85
N ASP A 178 18.50 -17.13 -0.23
CA ASP A 178 17.71 -17.36 0.99
C ASP A 178 18.16 -16.47 2.14
N THR A 179 19.48 -16.31 2.31
CA THR A 179 20.05 -15.38 3.29
C THR A 179 19.62 -13.94 3.00
N LEU A 180 19.59 -13.52 1.74
CA LEU A 180 19.15 -12.18 1.35
C LEU A 180 17.64 -11.97 1.57
N LEU A 181 16.83 -13.01 1.37
CA LEU A 181 15.40 -12.99 1.68
C LEU A 181 15.17 -12.80 3.17
N VAL A 182 15.88 -13.54 4.03
CA VAL A 182 15.82 -13.38 5.49
C VAL A 182 16.34 -12.01 5.91
N ALA A 183 17.47 -11.55 5.36
CA ALA A 183 18.05 -10.25 5.65
C ALA A 183 17.08 -9.09 5.30
N SER A 184 16.30 -9.22 4.24
CA SER A 184 15.27 -8.24 3.87
C SER A 184 14.19 -8.10 4.95
N GLN A 185 13.85 -9.20 5.62
CA GLN A 185 12.92 -9.16 6.77
C GLN A 185 13.55 -8.45 7.97
N VAL A 186 14.86 -8.62 8.19
CA VAL A 186 15.61 -7.92 9.24
C VAL A 186 15.65 -6.41 8.98
N VAL A 187 15.74 -5.98 7.73
CA VAL A 187 15.62 -4.55 7.41
C VAL A 187 14.20 -4.04 7.70
N LEU A 188 13.18 -4.82 7.32
CA LEU A 188 11.77 -4.44 7.54
C LEU A 188 11.43 -4.25 9.01
N LEU A 189 11.91 -5.13 9.90
CA LEU A 189 11.65 -5.01 11.35
C LEU A 189 12.32 -3.77 11.98
N ILE A 190 13.43 -3.28 11.41
CA ILE A 190 14.07 -2.03 11.86
C ILE A 190 13.27 -0.81 11.41
N LEU A 191 12.72 -0.84 10.19
CA LEU A 191 11.98 0.28 9.60
C LEU A 191 10.57 0.46 10.19
N LEU A 192 9.89 -0.65 10.48
CA LEU A 192 8.49 -0.64 10.92
C LEU A 192 8.21 0.26 12.14
N PRO A 193 8.97 0.20 13.25
CA PRO A 193 8.70 1.05 14.42
C PRO A 193 8.90 2.55 14.13
N PHE A 194 9.88 2.89 13.27
CA PHE A 194 10.16 4.27 12.89
C PHE A 194 9.03 4.89 12.05
N ILE A 195 8.35 4.08 11.23
CA ILE A 195 7.21 4.54 10.42
C ILE A 195 5.92 4.54 11.24
N ALA A 196 5.71 3.52 12.08
CA ALA A 196 4.48 3.36 12.85
C ALA A 196 4.32 4.41 13.97
N PHE A 197 5.41 4.80 14.63
CA PHE A 197 5.37 5.81 15.70
C PHE A 197 4.81 7.17 15.26
N PRO A 198 5.36 7.85 14.23
CA PRO A 198 4.83 9.14 13.78
C PRO A 198 3.41 9.02 13.25
N LEU A 199 3.05 7.90 12.62
CA LEU A 199 1.68 7.65 12.16
C LEU A 199 0.69 7.59 13.33
N LEU A 200 1.03 6.88 14.41
CA LEU A 200 0.21 6.81 15.62
C LEU A 200 0.09 8.16 16.31
N TRP A 201 1.18 8.92 16.36
CA TRP A 201 1.17 10.27 16.94
C TRP A 201 0.30 11.24 16.13
N LEU A 202 0.43 11.24 14.80
CA LEU A 202 -0.36 12.11 13.91
C LEU A 202 -1.86 11.78 13.96
N THR A 203 -2.22 10.49 13.97
CA THR A 203 -3.63 10.05 14.04
C THR A 203 -4.28 10.32 15.40
N SER A 204 -3.48 10.47 16.46
CA SER A 204 -3.96 10.82 17.80
C SER A 204 -4.01 12.34 18.04
N ASN A 205 -3.44 13.15 17.14
CA ASN A 205 -3.34 14.59 17.32
C ASN A 205 -4.57 15.33 16.78
N ARG A 206 -5.31 15.98 17.69
CA ARG A 206 -6.50 16.79 17.39
C ARG A 206 -6.25 17.94 16.43
N ARG A 207 -5.04 18.47 16.38
CA ARG A 207 -4.69 19.56 15.45
C ARG A 207 -4.66 19.08 13.99
N VAL A 208 -4.32 17.81 13.76
CA VAL A 208 -4.16 17.23 12.43
C VAL A 208 -5.46 16.57 11.97
N MET A 209 -6.17 15.87 12.86
CA MET A 209 -7.39 15.12 12.55
C MET A 209 -8.72 15.87 12.79
N SER A 210 -8.69 17.20 12.86
CA SER A 210 -9.93 18.00 12.98
C SER A 210 -10.39 18.52 11.62
N VAL A 211 -11.68 18.32 11.31
CA VAL A 211 -12.31 18.78 10.07
C VAL A 211 -13.41 19.79 10.41
N LYS A 212 -13.45 20.90 9.66
CA LYS A 212 -14.48 21.92 9.80
C LYS A 212 -15.81 21.43 9.22
N ASN A 213 -16.89 21.71 9.94
CA ASN A 213 -18.25 21.48 9.49
C ASN A 213 -18.75 22.67 8.67
N ASP A 214 -19.75 22.42 7.83
CA ASP A 214 -20.43 23.44 7.03
C ASP A 214 -21.12 24.49 7.93
N ASP A 215 -21.49 24.11 9.16
CA ASP A 215 -22.09 24.97 10.19
C ASP A 215 -21.07 25.83 10.99
N GLY A 216 -19.80 25.85 10.60
CA GLY A 216 -18.74 26.59 11.29
C GLY A 216 -18.15 25.91 12.55
N GLY A 217 -18.71 24.78 12.97
CA GLY A 217 -18.13 23.91 14.01
C GLY A 217 -16.93 23.10 13.51
N SER A 218 -16.22 22.40 14.40
CA SER A 218 -15.14 21.47 14.06
C SER A 218 -15.39 20.10 14.65
N VAL A 219 -15.39 19.05 13.83
CA VAL A 219 -15.49 17.66 14.27
C VAL A 219 -14.09 17.08 14.39
N ASN A 220 -13.85 16.33 15.47
CA ASN A 220 -12.57 15.70 15.72
C ASN A 220 -12.64 14.21 15.37
N PHE A 221 -11.80 13.77 14.43
CA PHE A 221 -11.63 12.38 14.02
C PHE A 221 -10.41 11.71 14.67
N SER A 222 -9.75 12.37 15.63
CA SER A 222 -8.60 11.77 16.32
C SER A 222 -9.01 10.51 17.07
N ASN A 223 -8.09 9.55 17.13
CA ASN A 223 -8.30 8.34 17.91
C ASN A 223 -8.72 8.66 19.34
N SER A 224 -9.71 7.92 19.83
CA SER A 224 -10.09 7.98 21.23
C SER A 224 -8.92 7.48 22.09
N ILE A 225 -8.83 7.98 23.34
CA ILE A 225 -7.78 7.60 24.29
C ILE A 225 -7.58 6.08 24.40
N PRO A 226 -8.63 5.23 24.50
CA PRO A 226 -8.41 3.78 24.57
C PRO A 226 -7.85 3.19 23.27
N ILE A 227 -8.26 3.68 22.09
CA ILE A 227 -7.74 3.21 20.80
C ILE A 227 -6.29 3.64 20.63
N ALA A 228 -5.95 4.87 21.02
CA ALA A 228 -4.58 5.36 21.02
C ALA A 228 -3.68 4.54 21.96
N LEU A 229 -4.18 4.18 23.15
CA LEU A 229 -3.46 3.34 24.11
C LEU A 229 -3.27 1.91 23.58
N LEU A 230 -4.31 1.32 22.97
CA LEU A 230 -4.20 0.02 22.30
C LEU A 230 -3.16 0.05 21.18
N GLY A 231 -3.19 1.08 20.33
CA GLY A 231 -2.20 1.28 19.28
C GLY A 231 -0.77 1.43 19.82
N ALA A 232 -0.60 2.15 20.93
CA ALA A 232 0.69 2.28 21.60
C ALA A 232 1.17 0.94 22.21
N ALA A 233 0.25 0.15 22.77
CA ALA A 233 0.57 -1.18 23.29
C ALA A 233 1.01 -2.15 22.18
N ILE A 234 0.31 -2.16 21.05
CA ILE A 234 0.69 -2.97 19.87
C ILE A 234 2.05 -2.51 19.34
N TRP A 235 2.27 -1.20 19.22
CA TRP A 235 3.56 -0.65 18.79
C TRP A 235 4.70 -1.08 19.72
N LEU A 236 4.51 -1.00 21.04
CA LEU A 236 5.50 -1.43 22.02
C LEU A 236 5.78 -2.92 21.91
N LEU A 237 4.75 -3.75 21.75
CA LEU A 237 4.89 -5.19 21.54
C LEU A 237 5.70 -5.50 20.29
N VAL A 238 5.43 -4.82 19.17
CA VAL A 238 6.18 -5.00 17.92
C VAL A 238 7.64 -4.56 18.09
N VAL A 239 7.89 -3.43 18.77
CA VAL A 239 9.25 -2.99 19.08
C VAL A 239 9.99 -4.02 19.92
N ALA A 240 9.36 -4.54 20.98
CA ALA A 240 9.97 -5.54 21.85
C ALA A 240 10.29 -6.83 21.09
N ALA A 241 9.36 -7.32 20.26
CA ALA A 241 9.57 -8.49 19.41
C ALA A 241 10.71 -8.26 18.39
N ASN A 242 10.75 -7.10 17.75
CA ASN A 242 11.79 -6.77 16.77
C ASN A 242 13.18 -6.65 17.43
N ILE A 243 13.26 -6.04 18.62
CA ILE A 243 14.50 -5.97 19.40
C ILE A 243 14.95 -7.37 19.81
N TYR A 244 14.03 -8.23 20.27
CA TYR A 244 14.35 -9.60 20.64
C TYR A 244 14.98 -10.37 19.47
N VAL A 245 14.36 -10.31 18.29
CA VAL A 245 14.89 -10.97 17.07
C VAL A 245 16.26 -10.39 16.70
N LEU A 246 16.42 -9.07 16.74
CA LEU A 246 17.67 -8.41 16.40
C LEU A 246 18.81 -8.79 17.36
N VAL A 247 18.53 -8.83 18.67
CA VAL A 247 19.50 -9.27 19.68
C VAL A 247 19.86 -10.73 19.46
N SER A 248 18.87 -11.62 19.25
CA SER A 248 19.13 -13.05 19.03
C SER A 248 19.99 -13.30 17.79
N LEU A 249 19.75 -12.55 16.70
CA LEU A 249 20.59 -12.59 15.50
C LEU A 249 22.00 -12.07 15.78
N GLY A 250 22.13 -10.98 16.56
CA GLY A 250 23.41 -10.38 16.90
C GLY A 250 24.26 -11.23 17.86
N THR A 251 23.63 -11.99 18.76
CA THR A 251 24.31 -12.90 19.70
C THR A 251 24.58 -14.28 19.11
N GLY A 252 24.12 -14.56 17.88
CA GLY A 252 24.27 -15.87 17.23
C GLY A 252 23.46 -16.99 17.89
N THR A 253 22.38 -16.63 18.60
CA THR A 253 21.47 -17.58 19.28
C THR A 253 20.24 -17.90 18.44
N ALA A 254 20.11 -17.28 17.26
CA ALA A 254 19.06 -17.49 16.28
C ALA A 254 19.45 -18.54 15.23
#